data_AF-A0A2N2P9V5-F1
#
_entry.id   AF-A0A2N2P9V5-F1
#
_cell.length_a   1.000
_cell.length_b   1.000
_cell.length_c   1.000
_cell.angle_alpha   90.00
_cell.angle_beta   90.00
_cell.angle_gamma   90.00
#
_symmetry.space_group_name_H-M   'P 1'
#
loop_
_entity.id
_entity.type
_entity.pdbx_description
1 polymer ?
#
loop_
_entity_poly.entity_id
_entity_poly.type
_entity_poly.pdbx_seq_one_letter_code
_entity_poly.pdbx_strand_id
1 'polypeptide(L)' 'MLDWGNHRFQDIYSGESVILENEMATFPIKENELNWLKSSGTISGYDVLNVYIFNLPDFNQE' A
#
# COMPACT_ATOMS: atom_id res chain seq x y z
N MET A 1 3.07 -2.32 -0.74
CA MET A 1 2.49 -2.60 0.60
C MET A 1 2.38 -1.31 1.37
N LEU A 2 1.27 -1.10 2.06
CA LEU A 2 1.12 -0.06 3.07
C LEU A 2 1.74 -0.55 4.37
N ASP A 3 2.47 0.33 5.04
CA ASP A 3 3.03 0.09 6.37
C ASP A 3 2.11 0.73 7.42
N TRP A 4 1.58 -0.09 8.31
CA TRP A 4 0.70 0.33 9.41
C TRP A 4 1.46 0.47 10.74
N GLY A 5 2.78 0.25 10.74
CA GLY A 5 3.61 0.15 11.93
C GLY A 5 3.46 -1.19 12.66
N ASN A 6 4.25 -1.39 13.72
CA ASN A 6 4.25 -2.63 14.52
C ASN A 6 4.41 -3.90 13.68
N HIS A 7 5.27 -3.86 12.67
CA HIS A 7 5.50 -4.98 11.75
C HIS A 7 4.28 -5.39 10.90
N ARG A 8 3.23 -4.57 10.85
CA ARG A 8 2.00 -4.85 10.10
C ARG A 8 2.04 -4.15 8.76
N PHE A 9 1.79 -4.92 7.72
CA PHE A 9 1.75 -4.43 6.36
C PHE A 9 0.50 -4.94 5.66
N GLN A 10 0.02 -4.18 4.67
CA GLN A 10 -1.11 -4.57 3.84
C GLN A 10 -0.75 -4.47 2.35
N ASP A 11 -1.06 -5.50 1.60
CA ASP A 11 -0.98 -5.46 0.15
C ASP A 11 -2.16 -4.64 -0.41
N ILE A 12 -1.86 -3.62 -1.22
CA ILE A 12 -2.89 -2.70 -1.76
C ILE A 12 -3.69 -3.29 -2.93
N TYR A 13 -3.22 -4.40 -3.50
CA TYR A 13 -3.84 -5.07 -4.63
C TYR A 13 -4.77 -6.19 -4.16
N SER A 14 -4.29 -7.09 -3.30
CA SER A 14 -5.09 -8.19 -2.74
C SER A 14 -5.87 -7.80 -1.49
N GLY A 15 -5.41 -6.78 -0.76
CA GLY A 15 -5.95 -6.41 0.55
C GLY A 15 -5.44 -7.25 1.70
N GLU A 16 -4.62 -8.27 1.43
CA GLU A 16 -4.09 -9.17 2.45
C GLU A 16 -3.16 -8.44 3.41
N SER A 17 -3.37 -8.69 4.72
CA SER A 17 -2.48 -8.21 5.77
C SER A 17 -1.40 -9.25 6.08
N VAL A 18 -0.17 -8.80 6.31
CA VAL A 18 0.95 -9.64 6.73
C VAL A 18 1.67 -9.00 7.90
N ILE A 19 2.15 -9.84 8.83
CA ILE A 19 3.05 -9.42 9.90
C ILE A 19 4.46 -9.88 9.51
N LEU A 20 5.40 -8.94 9.40
CA LEU A 20 6.79 -9.21 9.01
C LEU A 20 7.71 -9.03 10.22
N GLU A 21 8.31 -10.11 10.73
CA GLU A 21 9.13 -10.09 11.95
C GLU A 21 10.42 -9.25 11.87
N ASN A 22 10.79 -8.79 10.68
CA ASN A 22 11.99 -7.98 10.46
C ASN A 22 11.60 -6.62 9.89
N GLU A 23 12.32 -5.57 10.30
CA GLU A 23 12.29 -4.25 9.67
C GLU A 23 12.91 -4.37 8.27
N MET A 24 12.18 -4.96 7.32
CA MET A 24 12.57 -4.96 5.93
C MET A 24 12.49 -3.51 5.44
N ALA A 25 13.62 -2.99 4.98
CA ALA A 25 13.70 -1.69 4.34
C ALA A 25 12.64 -1.62 3.23
N THR A 26 11.62 -0.78 3.44
CA THR A 26 10.64 -0.48 2.42
C THR A 26 11.30 0.41 1.39
N PHE A 27 11.39 -0.07 0.15
CA PHE A 27 11.88 0.75 -0.94
C PHE A 27 10.78 1.75 -1.33
N PRO A 28 11.13 3.03 -1.56
CA PRO A 28 10.16 4.00 -2.03
C PRO A 28 9.62 3.57 -3.39
N ILE A 29 8.30 3.68 -3.55
CA ILE A 29 7.65 3.41 -4.83
C ILE A 29 8.06 4.46 -5.86
N LYS A 30 8.38 4.03 -7.08
CA LYS A 30 8.77 4.89 -8.18
C LYS A 30 7.54 5.47 -8.88
N GLU A 31 7.72 6.61 -9.53
CA GLU A 31 6.65 7.27 -10.30
C GLU A 31 6.04 6.36 -11.38
N ASN A 32 6.86 5.56 -12.08
CA ASN A 32 6.37 4.61 -13.08
C ASN A 32 5.49 3.51 -12.46
N GLU A 33 5.79 3.09 -11.23
CA GLU A 33 4.99 2.09 -10.50
C GLU A 33 3.67 2.73 -10.04
N LEU A 34 3.70 3.98 -9.58
CA LEU A 34 2.49 4.76 -9.26
C LEU A 34 1.59 4.99 -10.48
N ASN A 35 2.17 5.28 -11.64
CA ASN A 35 1.43 5.42 -12.90
C ASN A 35 0.77 4.10 -13.31
N TRP A 36 1.48 2.98 -13.15
CA TRP A 36 0.92 1.67 -13.41
C TRP A 36 -0.26 1.38 -12.46
N LEU A 37 -0.10 1.59 -11.15
CA LEU A 37 -1.15 1.41 -10.15
C LEU A 37 -2.39 2.29 -10.40
N LYS A 38 -2.19 3.50 -10.90
CA LYS A 38 -3.29 4.40 -11.28
C LYS A 38 -4.02 3.85 -12.51
N SER A 39 -3.27 3.38 -13.51
CA SER A 39 -3.84 2.81 -14.75
C SER A 39 -4.58 1.49 -14.52
N SER A 40 -4.15 0.68 -13.54
CA SER A 40 -4.80 -0.56 -13.15
C SER A 40 -6.06 -0.36 -12.30
N GLY A 41 -6.33 0.89 -11.88
CA GLY A 41 -7.44 1.23 -10.99
C GLY A 41 -7.21 0.86 -9.52
N THR A 42 -5.99 0.45 -9.15
CA THR A 42 -5.62 0.10 -7.76
C THR A 42 -5.57 1.34 -6.87
N ILE A 43 -5.16 2.48 -7.42
CA ILE A 43 -5.20 3.78 -6.74
C ILE A 43 -6.02 4.78 -7.57
N SER A 44 -6.64 5.76 -6.91
CA SER A 44 -7.36 6.85 -7.59
C SER A 44 -6.41 7.93 -8.12
N GLY A 45 -5.28 8.10 -7.46
CA GLY A 45 -4.25 9.06 -7.83
C GLY A 45 -3.14 9.16 -6.79
N TYR A 46 -2.21 10.05 -7.03
CA TYR A 46 -1.13 10.38 -6.11
C TYR A 46 -0.65 11.81 -6.35
N ASP A 47 0.00 12.39 -5.36
CA ASP A 47 0.77 13.63 -5.45
C ASP A 47 2.16 13.45 -4.84
N VAL A 48 2.89 14.55 -4.60
CA VAL A 48 4.25 14.53 -4.05
C VAL A 48 4.31 13.89 -2.67
N LEU A 49 3.22 13.91 -1.91
CA LEU A 49 3.16 13.46 -0.51
C LEU A 49 2.18 12.31 -0.28
N ASN A 50 1.17 12.15 -1.14
CA ASN A 50 0.04 11.26 -0.87
C ASN A 50 -0.23 10.27 -2.00
N VAL A 51 -0.76 9.10 -1.63
CA VAL A 51 -1.39 8.14 -2.53
C VAL A 51 -2.85 7.98 -2.10
N TYR A 52 -3.77 8.16 -3.04
CA TYR A 52 -5.21 8.11 -2.80
C TYR A 52 -5.78 6.77 -3.27
N ILE A 53 -6.51 6.07 -2.41
CA ILE A 53 -7.03 4.71 -2.67
C ILE A 53 -8.56 4.74 -2.51
N PHE A 54 -9.31 4.16 -3.46
CA PHE A 54 -10.78 4.18 -3.43
C PHE A 54 -11.38 3.21 -2.41
N ASN A 55 -10.90 1.97 -2.39
CA ASN A 55 -11.46 0.88 -1.62
C ASN A 55 -10.34 0.21 -0.82
N LEU A 56 -9.83 0.90 0.20
CA LEU A 56 -8.94 0.23 1.13
C LEU A 56 -9.75 -0.86 1.83
N PRO A 57 -9.40 -2.16 1.67
CA PRO A 57 -10.16 -3.21 2.31
C PRO A 57 -10.07 -3.03 3.82
N ASP A 58 -11.22 -3.17 4.49
CA ASP A 58 -11.34 -2.94 5.92
C ASP A 58 -10.29 -3.76 6.66
N PHE A 59 -9.52 -3.06 7.49
CA PHE A 59 -8.59 -3.68 8.40
C PHE A 59 -9.41 -4.25 9.57
N ASN A 60 -10.00 -5.43 9.39
CA ASN A 60 -10.69 -6.13 10.47
C ASN A 60 -9.66 -6.43 11.57
N GLN A 61 -9.69 -5.60 12.62
CA GLN A 61 -9.01 -5.83 13.89
C GLN A 61 -9.85 -6.85 14.66
N GLU A 62 -9.62 -8.15 14.44
CA GLU A 62 -9.99 -9.18 15.43
C GLU A 62 -8.85 -9.39 16.43
#